data_AF-Q4RCA0-F1
#
_entry.id   AF-Q4RCA0-F1
#
_cell.length_a   1.000
_cell.length_b   1.000
_cell.length_c   1.000
_cell.angle_alpha   90.00
_cell.angle_beta   90.00
_cell.angle_gamma   90.00
#
_symmetry.space_group_name_H-M   'P 1'
#
loop_
_entity.id
_entity.type
_entity.pdbx_description
1 polymer ?
#
loop_
_entity_poly.entity_id
_entity_poly.type
_entity_poly.pdbx_seq_one_letter_code
_entity_poly.pdbx_strand_id
1 'polypeptide(L)'
;QLQNQSELRAPTPEKAAWFLDAAIAARHSSQHPNSSEEEHRNSHMLFTLHIYQYRMEKTGKGGMSGGRSRLHLLDLGSCDVKLLEGGGGGGGGGGGKSKENDPLSSAPLCLSLSALGNVILALVNGSKHIPYK
;
A
#
# COMPACT_ATOMS: atom_id res chain seq x y z
N GLN A 1 6.95 -8.82 -7.72
CA GLN A 1 5.58 -8.99 -8.27
C GLN A 1 4.64 -9.07 -7.09
N LEU A 2 3.56 -8.27 -7.04
CA LEU A 2 2.57 -8.40 -5.96
C LEU A 2 1.93 -9.80 -6.04
N GLN A 3 1.93 -10.50 -4.92
CA GLN A 3 1.24 -11.77 -4.78
C GLN A 3 -0.24 -11.51 -4.42
N ASN A 4 -1.15 -12.42 -4.77
CA ASN A 4 -2.57 -12.35 -4.42
C ASN A 4 -3.32 -11.09 -4.91
N GLN A 5 -2.98 -10.56 -6.08
CA GLN A 5 -3.73 -9.46 -6.70
C GLN A 5 -5.06 -9.96 -7.28
N SER A 6 -6.16 -9.25 -6.97
CA SER A 6 -7.47 -9.45 -7.59
C SER A 6 -7.69 -8.35 -8.63
N GLU A 7 -7.85 -8.72 -9.90
CA GLU A 7 -8.15 -7.77 -10.98
C GLU A 7 -9.62 -7.92 -11.38
N LEU A 8 -10.38 -6.84 -11.22
CA LEU A 8 -11.79 -6.78 -11.57
C LEU A 8 -11.99 -5.90 -12.80
N ARG A 9 -12.80 -6.35 -13.76
CA ARG A 9 -13.17 -5.56 -14.93
C ARG A 9 -14.42 -4.74 -14.61
N ALA A 10 -14.36 -3.44 -14.89
CA ALA A 10 -15.50 -2.54 -14.83
C ALA A 10 -15.86 -2.05 -16.24
N PRO A 11 -17.08 -2.30 -16.74
CA PRO A 11 -17.49 -1.85 -18.07
C PRO A 11 -17.84 -0.36 -18.13
N THR A 12 -18.08 0.27 -16.97
CA THR A 12 -18.41 1.69 -16.86
C THR A 12 -17.60 2.35 -15.74
N PRO A 13 -17.38 3.67 -15.78
CA PRO A 13 -16.71 4.39 -14.71
C PRO A 13 -17.44 4.28 -13.36
N GLU A 14 -18.77 4.24 -13.34
CA GLU A 14 -19.56 4.09 -12.12
C GLU A 14 -19.30 2.74 -11.44
N LYS A 15 -19.19 1.66 -12.24
CA LYS A 15 -18.86 0.34 -11.69
C LYS A 15 -17.44 0.29 -11.15
N ALA A 16 -16.50 1.00 -11.80
CA ALA A 16 -15.13 1.12 -11.32
C ALA A 16 -15.06 1.88 -9.99
N ALA A 17 -15.78 3.01 -9.87
CA ALA A 17 -15.91 3.76 -8.63
C ALA A 17 -16.51 2.91 -7.51
N TRP A 18 -17.56 2.15 -7.81
CA TRP A 18 -18.15 1.22 -6.84
C TRP A 18 -17.15 0.17 -6.32
N PHE A 19 -16.27 -0.37 -7.17
CA PHE A 19 -15.23 -1.31 -6.71
C PHE A 19 -14.21 -0.63 -5.79
N LEU A 20 -13.87 0.63 -6.05
CA LEU A 20 -13.01 1.40 -5.16
C LEU A 20 -13.67 1.61 -3.79
N ASP A 21 -14.94 2.03 -3.78
CA ASP A 21 -15.71 2.23 -2.55
C ASP A 21 -15.82 0.94 -1.74
N ALA A 22 -16.09 -0.19 -2.42
CA ALA A 22 -16.13 -1.50 -1.78
C ALA A 22 -14.77 -1.90 -1.18
N ALA A 23 -13.67 -1.60 -1.87
CA ALA A 23 -12.32 -1.89 -1.37
C ALA A 23 -11.97 -1.01 -0.15
N ILE A 24 -12.35 0.27 -0.17
CA ILE A 24 -12.19 1.18 0.98
C ILE A 24 -13.02 0.68 2.16
N ALA A 25 -14.30 0.34 1.94
CA ALA A 25 -15.18 -0.17 2.99
C ALA A 25 -14.66 -1.49 3.58
N ALA A 26 -14.17 -2.42 2.75
CA ALA A 26 -13.60 -3.68 3.21
C ALA A 26 -12.35 -3.49 4.08
N ARG A 27 -11.51 -2.49 3.76
CA ARG A 27 -10.37 -2.11 4.61
C ARG A 27 -10.83 -1.64 5.99
N HIS A 28 -11.92 -0.89 6.05
CA HIS A 28 -12.49 -0.46 7.34
C HIS A 28 -13.20 -1.60 8.08
N SER A 29 -13.73 -2.61 7.38
CA SER A 29 -14.57 -3.66 7.98
C SER A 29 -13.85 -4.96 8.33
N SER A 30 -12.59 -5.17 7.92
CA SER A 30 -11.81 -6.39 8.21
C SER A 30 -11.37 -6.52 9.69
N GLN A 31 -12.18 -5.93 10.58
CA GLN A 31 -11.95 -5.77 12.00
C GLN A 31 -12.21 -7.09 12.72
N HIS A 32 -11.26 -7.48 13.56
CA HIS A 32 -11.55 -8.38 14.66
C HIS A 32 -12.21 -7.53 15.77
N PRO A 33 -13.27 -7.98 16.46
CA PRO A 33 -13.93 -7.19 17.50
C PRO A 33 -13.03 -6.77 18.68
N ASN A 34 -11.78 -7.25 18.72
CA ASN A 34 -10.77 -6.91 19.73
C ASN A 34 -9.61 -6.07 19.18
N SER A 35 -9.60 -5.63 17.92
CA SER A 35 -8.49 -4.83 17.38
C SER A 35 -8.57 -3.38 17.87
N SER A 36 -7.45 -2.84 18.37
CA SER A 36 -7.39 -1.47 18.91
C SER A 36 -7.43 -0.41 17.80
N GLU A 37 -7.95 0.79 18.06
CA GLU A 37 -7.97 1.94 17.13
C GLU A 37 -6.59 2.26 16.52
N GLU A 38 -5.48 1.91 17.18
CA GLU A 38 -4.13 2.07 16.64
C GLU A 38 -3.77 1.00 15.60
N GLU A 39 -4.18 -0.25 15.76
CA GLU A 39 -3.98 -1.30 14.73
C GLU A 39 -4.70 -0.95 13.41
N HIS A 40 -5.83 -0.23 13.49
CA HIS A 40 -6.56 0.26 12.33
C HIS A 40 -5.72 1.20 11.45
N ARG A 41 -4.84 1.97 12.09
CA ARG A 41 -3.99 2.91 11.40
C ARG A 41 -2.81 2.23 10.71
N ASN A 42 -2.53 0.95 10.96
CA ASN A 42 -1.35 0.29 10.40
C ASN A 42 -1.66 -0.46 9.09
N SER A 43 -2.91 -0.43 8.61
CA SER A 43 -3.31 -1.00 7.32
C SER A 43 -2.98 -0.05 6.17
N HIS A 44 -2.40 -0.59 5.10
CA HIS A 44 -2.07 0.14 3.87
C HIS A 44 -2.82 -0.47 2.69
N MET A 45 -3.27 0.38 1.77
CA MET A 45 -4.01 -0.05 0.59
C MET A 45 -3.35 0.48 -0.68
N LEU A 46 -3.11 -0.43 -1.63
CA LEU A 46 -2.73 -0.12 -3.00
C LEU A 46 -3.91 -0.46 -3.91
N PHE A 47 -4.49 0.56 -4.54
CA PHE A 47 -5.50 0.37 -5.58
C PHE A 47 -4.93 0.79 -6.92
N THR A 48 -5.07 -0.04 -7.95
CA THR A 48 -4.56 0.27 -9.29
C THR A 48 -5.71 0.26 -10.28
N LEU A 49 -5.94 1.40 -10.93
CA LEU A 49 -6.87 1.52 -12.03
C LEU A 49 -6.13 1.38 -13.36
N HIS A 50 -6.57 0.43 -14.16
CA HIS A 50 -6.11 0.21 -15.52
C HIS A 50 -7.16 0.71 -16.50
N ILE A 51 -6.82 1.73 -17.31
CA ILE A 51 -7.74 2.27 -18.30
C ILE A 51 -7.23 1.91 -19.69
N TYR A 52 -8.10 1.28 -20.46
CA TYR A 52 -7.90 1.01 -21.87
C TYR A 52 -8.83 1.92 -22.66
N GLN A 53 -8.27 2.82 -23.45
CA GLN A 53 -9.04 3.74 -24.27
C GLN A 53 -8.64 3.53 -25.72
N TYR A 54 -9.61 3.19 -26.57
CA TYR A 54 -9.42 3.05 -28.01
C TYR A 54 -10.56 3.77 -28.73
N ARG A 55 -10.22 4.45 -29.83
CA ARG A 55 -11.15 5.12 -30.73
C ARG A 55 -10.81 4.74 -32.16
N MET A 56 -11.83 4.52 -32.97
CA MET A 56 -11.64 4.37 -34.42
C MET A 56 -11.45 5.73 -35.07
N GLU A 57 -10.46 5.84 -35.94
CA GLU A 57 -10.26 7.04 -36.74
C GLU A 57 -11.21 7.03 -37.94
N LYS A 58 -12.00 8.11 -38.06
CA LYS A 58 -13.04 8.26 -39.09
C LYS A 58 -12.47 8.49 -40.50
N THR A 59 -11.15 8.53 -40.67
CA THR A 59 -10.44 8.93 -41.89
C THR A 59 -10.37 7.85 -42.97
N GLY A 60 -11.19 6.79 -42.90
CA GLY A 60 -11.30 5.76 -43.95
C GLY A 60 -10.06 4.85 -44.10
N LYS A 61 -8.96 5.12 -43.38
CA LYS A 61 -7.71 4.35 -43.41
C LYS A 61 -7.63 3.20 -42.39
N GLY A 62 -8.73 2.91 -41.67
CA GLY A 62 -8.77 1.80 -40.72
C GLY A 62 -7.85 1.94 -39.50
N GLY A 63 -7.43 3.18 -39.17
CA GLY A 63 -6.59 3.44 -38.00
C GLY A 63 -7.37 3.39 -36.68
N MET A 64 -6.77 2.85 -35.63
CA MET A 64 -7.27 2.92 -34.26
C MET A 64 -6.28 3.75 -33.43
N SER A 65 -6.73 4.86 -32.85
CA SER A 65 -5.93 5.59 -31.85
C SER A 65 -6.36 5.20 -30.45
N GLY A 66 -5.41 5.16 -29.51
CA GLY A 66 -5.69 4.71 -28.16
C GLY A 66 -4.44 4.37 -27.38
N GLY A 67 -4.65 3.89 -26.15
CA GLY A 67 -3.58 3.49 -25.26
C GLY A 67 -4.07 2.84 -23.98
N ARG A 68 -3.09 2.36 -23.21
CA ARG A 68 -3.28 1.84 -21.85
C ARG A 68 -2.65 2.83 -20.89
N SER A 69 -3.45 3.43 -20.03
CA SER A 69 -2.97 4.21 -18.90
C SER A 69 -3.17 3.44 -17.59
N ARG A 70 -2.39 3.80 -16.59
CA ARG A 70 -2.42 3.18 -15.27
C ARG A 70 -2.33 4.27 -14.22
N LEU A 71 -3.25 4.24 -13.27
CA LEU A 71 -3.25 5.09 -12.09
C LEU A 71 -3.04 4.20 -10.85
N HIS A 72 -2.00 4.49 -10.09
CA HIS A 72 -1.77 3.87 -8.78
C HIS A 72 -2.22 4.85 -7.69
N LEU A 73 -3.10 4.38 -6.81
CA LEU A 73 -3.55 5.09 -5.62
C LEU A 73 -2.96 4.36 -4.41
N LEU A 74 -2.16 5.07 -3.62
CA LEU A 74 -1.55 4.56 -2.41
C LEU A 74 -2.18 5.28 -1.23
N ASP A 75 -2.87 4.54 -0.39
CA ASP A 75 -3.38 5.02 0.89
C ASP A 75 -2.55 4.39 2.01
N LEU A 76 -1.80 5.23 2.70
CA LEU A 76 -0.90 4.83 3.77
C LEU A 76 -1.54 5.21 5.10
N GLY A 77 -1.79 4.24 5.97
CA GLY A 77 -2.22 4.52 7.34
C GLY A 77 -1.12 5.17 8.21
N SER A 78 -1.42 5.40 9.50
CA SER A 78 -0.44 5.93 10.46
C SER A 78 0.69 4.92 10.66
N CYS A 79 1.87 5.27 10.19
CA CYS A 79 3.09 4.51 10.39
C CYS A 79 3.70 4.80 11.76
N ASP A 80 2.86 4.90 12.79
CA ASP A 80 3.30 5.22 14.15
C ASP A 80 4.09 4.05 14.73
N VAL A 81 5.36 4.33 15.03
CA VAL A 81 6.33 3.38 15.60
C VAL A 81 6.07 3.16 17.10
N LYS A 82 5.14 3.91 17.72
CA LYS A 82 4.93 3.93 19.18
C LYS A 82 4.43 2.60 19.78
N LEU A 83 3.91 1.68 18.98
CA LEU A 83 3.57 0.32 19.45
C LEU A 83 4.74 -0.68 19.38
N LEU A 84 5.88 -0.29 18.81
CA LEU A 84 7.07 -1.15 18.74
C LEU A 84 7.99 -1.02 19.97
N GLU A 85 7.71 -0.08 20.88
CA GLU A 85 8.39 0.01 22.20
C GLU A 85 7.94 -1.07 23.20
N GLY A 86 7.35 -2.17 22.72
CA GLY A 86 7.32 -3.45 23.42
C GLY A 86 8.40 -4.44 22.97
N GLY A 87 9.24 -4.11 21.98
CA GLY A 87 10.17 -5.11 21.43
C GLY A 87 11.11 -4.63 20.33
N GLY A 88 12.04 -3.73 20.67
CA GLY A 88 13.42 -3.73 20.14
C GLY A 88 13.69 -3.21 18.72
N GLY A 89 14.33 -2.03 18.66
CA GLY A 89 15.47 -1.83 17.75
C GLY A 89 15.53 -0.48 17.03
N GLY A 90 16.18 0.53 17.64
CA GLY A 90 16.61 1.71 16.88
C GLY A 90 17.13 2.95 17.62
N GLY A 91 18.05 2.80 18.59
CA GLY A 91 19.04 3.86 18.86
C GLY A 91 19.10 4.49 20.25
N GLY A 92 20.01 4.00 21.10
CA GLY A 92 20.77 4.84 22.04
C GLY A 92 20.56 4.64 23.55
N GLY A 93 21.40 3.80 24.17
CA GLY A 93 21.92 4.03 25.53
C GLY A 93 21.22 3.35 26.72
N GLY A 94 21.89 2.36 27.33
CA GLY A 94 21.90 2.16 28.79
C GLY A 94 20.85 1.24 29.44
N GLY A 95 21.24 -0.03 29.65
CA GLY A 95 21.00 -0.84 30.85
C GLY A 95 19.58 -1.06 31.41
N GLY A 96 19.10 -2.31 31.38
CA GLY A 96 18.02 -2.78 32.28
C GLY A 96 17.44 -4.14 31.90
N LYS A 97 17.47 -5.10 32.82
CA LYS A 97 16.97 -6.49 32.69
C LYS A 97 15.46 -6.57 32.96
N SER A 98 14.71 -7.40 32.22
CA SER A 98 13.68 -8.31 32.78
C SER A 98 13.05 -9.22 31.72
N LYS A 99 12.99 -10.52 32.06
CA LYS A 99 12.17 -11.59 31.44
C LYS A 99 10.68 -11.28 31.61
N GLU A 100 9.84 -11.67 30.65
CA GLU A 100 8.74 -12.62 30.84
C GLU A 100 8.11 -13.07 29.50
N ASN A 101 7.57 -14.28 29.51
CA ASN A 101 7.03 -15.02 28.37
C ASN A 101 5.63 -14.53 28.03
N ASP A 102 5.37 -14.17 26.76
CA ASP A 102 4.03 -14.21 26.17
C ASP A 102 4.08 -14.88 24.79
N PRO A 103 3.25 -15.91 24.53
CA PRO A 103 3.14 -16.51 23.21
C PRO A 103 2.13 -15.72 22.37
N LEU A 104 2.54 -15.33 21.15
CA LEU A 104 1.77 -14.63 20.11
C LEU A 104 1.58 -13.11 20.30
N SER A 105 2.67 -12.34 20.30
CA SER A 105 2.63 -10.97 19.80
C SER A 105 3.19 -10.95 18.38
N SER A 106 2.35 -11.29 17.39
CA SER A 106 2.66 -10.99 15.99
C SER A 106 2.64 -9.46 15.83
N ALA A 107 3.80 -8.83 15.99
CA ALA A 107 3.93 -7.39 15.83
C ALA A 107 3.31 -6.98 14.47
N PRO A 108 2.48 -5.92 14.43
CA PRO A 108 1.81 -5.52 13.21
C PRO A 108 2.84 -5.17 12.14
N LEU A 109 2.76 -5.85 11.00
CA LEU A 109 3.60 -5.64 9.81
C LEU A 109 3.24 -4.29 9.15
N CYS A 110 3.58 -3.19 9.80
CA CYS A 110 3.43 -1.85 9.22
C CYS A 110 4.53 -1.58 8.19
N LEU A 111 4.22 -0.81 7.14
CA LEU A 111 5.22 -0.38 6.17
C LEU A 111 6.21 0.60 6.82
N SER A 112 7.50 0.42 6.57
CA SER A 112 8.55 1.35 7.00
C SER A 112 8.58 2.59 6.10
N LEU A 113 8.04 3.73 6.55
CA LEU A 113 8.16 5.00 5.81
C LEU A 113 9.61 5.44 5.61
N SER A 114 10.51 5.09 6.53
CA SER A 114 11.93 5.36 6.35
C SER A 114 12.52 4.59 5.16
N ALA A 115 12.11 3.34 4.94
CA ALA A 115 12.53 2.58 3.76
C ALA A 115 12.00 3.23 2.47
N LEU A 116 10.73 3.66 2.44
CA LEU A 116 10.16 4.41 1.33
C LEU A 116 10.93 5.72 1.07
N GLY A 117 11.22 6.48 2.12
CA GLY A 117 11.98 7.73 2.05
C GLY A 117 13.39 7.53 1.48
N ASN A 118 14.08 6.46 1.87
CA ASN A 118 15.40 6.13 1.35
C ASN A 118 15.38 5.80 -0.15
N VAL A 119 14.34 5.11 -0.63
CA VAL A 119 14.14 4.85 -2.07
C VAL A 119 13.92 6.15 -2.83
N ILE A 120 13.03 7.02 -2.33
CA ILE A 120 12.73 8.31 -2.96
C ILE A 120 13.99 9.17 -3.02
N LEU A 121 14.74 9.26 -1.93
CA LEU A 121 15.97 10.05 -1.86
C LEU A 121 17.03 9.53 -2.84
N ALA A 122 17.20 8.21 -2.94
CA ALA A 122 18.10 7.60 -3.91
C ALA A 122 17.71 7.92 -5.36
N LEU A 123 16.41 7.90 -5.67
CA LEU A 123 15.89 8.25 -6.99
C LEU A 123 16.14 9.73 -7.33
N VAL A 124 15.80 10.64 -6.41
CA VAL A 124 15.97 12.09 -6.61
C VAL A 124 17.43 12.47 -6.77
N ASN A 125 18.33 11.78 -6.06
CA ASN A 125 19.77 12.03 -6.15
C ASN A 125 20.45 11.34 -7.35
N GLY A 126 19.70 10.59 -8.18
CA GLY A 126 20.28 9.86 -9.32
C GLY A 126 21.25 8.75 -8.93
N SER A 127 21.06 8.14 -7.74
CA SER A 127 21.91 7.06 -7.26
C SER A 127 21.88 5.87 -8.22
N LYS A 128 23.07 5.32 -8.54
CA LYS A 128 23.19 4.12 -9.38
C LYS A 128 22.56 2.88 -8.73
N HIS A 129 22.53 2.83 -7.41
CA HIS A 129 21.97 1.73 -6.63
C HIS A 129 20.81 2.25 -5.78
N ILE A 130 19.62 1.65 -5.95
CA ILE A 130 18.38 2.07 -5.27
C ILE A 130 17.93 0.92 -4.36
N PRO A 131 17.70 1.17 -3.06
CA PRO A 131 17.43 0.12 -2.07
C PRO A 131 15.95 -0.31 -2.08
N TYR A 132 15.53 -1.08 -3.08
CA TYR A 132 14.15 -1.57 -3.21
C TYR A 132 13.76 -2.72 -2.26
N LYS A 133 14.70 -3.22 -1.44
CA LYS A 133 14.53 -4.39 -0.57
C LYS A 133 14.83 -4.04 0.87
#